data_AF-A0A2V9BEH7-F1
#
_entry.id   AF-A0A2V9BEH7-F1
#
_cell.length_a   1.000
_cell.length_b   1.000
_cell.length_c   1.000
_cell.angle_alpha   90.00
_cell.angle_beta   90.00
_cell.angle_gamma   90.00
#
_symmetry.space_group_name_H-M   'P 1'
#
loop_
_entity.id
_entity.type
_entity.pdbx_description
1 polymer ?
#
loop_
_entity_poly.entity_id
_entity_poly.type
_entity_poly.pdbx_seq_one_letter_code
_entity_poly.pdbx_strand_id
1 'polypeptide(L)'
;MKSFAVFWMRLLALAALALMFGTLFMLGQSSSIKVVNLIPASLSGETNQDSEPFLAVQTANPQVMVASAFTPNPVSSTGNAPVYVSQDGGSSWVLNAITPVQRMTCGIT
;
A
#
# COMPACT_ATOMS: atom_id res chain seq x y z
N MET A 1 29.76 -47.97 10.46
CA MET A 1 29.17 -47.80 9.11
C MET A 1 27.67 -47.49 9.14
N LYS A 2 26.84 -48.24 9.88
CA LYS A 2 25.37 -48.03 9.93
C LYS A 2 24.93 -46.67 10.53
N SER A 3 25.62 -46.17 11.55
CA SER A 3 25.30 -44.90 12.22
C SER A 3 25.52 -43.66 11.35
N PHE A 4 26.52 -43.68 10.47
CA PHE A 4 26.82 -42.60 9.54
C PHE A 4 25.72 -42.46 8.47
N ALA A 5 25.29 -43.58 7.88
CA ALA A 5 24.18 -43.59 6.93
C ALA A 5 22.86 -43.09 7.56
N VAL A 6 22.58 -43.46 8.81
CA VAL A 6 21.39 -42.98 9.53
C VAL A 6 21.45 -41.47 9.80
N PHE A 7 22.63 -40.93 10.13
CA PHE A 7 22.82 -39.49 10.30
C PHE A 7 22.55 -38.71 9.01
N TRP A 8 23.14 -39.14 7.89
CA TRP A 8 22.93 -38.52 6.58
C TRP A 8 21.48 -38.62 6.09
N MET A 9 20.82 -39.76 6.35
CA MET A 9 19.43 -39.96 5.99
C MET A 9 18.49 -39.02 6.78
N ARG A 10 18.79 -38.76 8.06
CA ARG A 10 18.05 -37.79 8.89
C ARG A 10 18.28 -36.35 8.43
N LEU A 11 19.51 -35.99 8.07
CA LEU A 11 19.85 -34.66 7.56
C LEU A 11 19.12 -34.36 6.24
N LEU A 12 19.11 -35.33 5.32
CA LEU A 12 18.39 -35.20 4.04
C LEU A 12 16.87 -35.11 4.25
N ALA A 13 16.31 -35.88 5.18
CA ALA A 13 14.88 -35.80 5.50
C ALA A 13 14.49 -34.43 6.08
N LEU A 14 15.32 -33.85 6.96
CA LEU A 14 15.11 -32.50 7.50
C LEU A 14 15.20 -31.41 6.42
N ALA A 15 16.16 -31.51 5.50
CA ALA A 15 16.29 -30.58 4.38
C ALA A 15 15.07 -30.67 3.42
N ALA A 16 14.61 -31.89 3.11
CA ALA A 16 13.42 -32.11 2.30
C ALA A 16 12.14 -31.58 2.99
N LEU A 17 12.04 -31.74 4.30
CA LEU A 17 10.93 -31.20 5.08
C LEU A 17 10.93 -29.66 5.07
N ALA A 18 12.10 -29.02 5.27
CA ALA A 18 12.24 -27.57 5.21
C ALA A 18 11.90 -27.02 3.81
N LEU A 19 12.31 -27.71 2.75
CA LEU A 19 11.96 -27.37 1.37
C LEU A 19 10.46 -27.49 1.11
N MET A 20 9.80 -28.54 1.61
CA MET A 20 8.35 -28.71 1.49
C MET A 20 7.57 -27.65 2.28
N PHE A 21 8.01 -27.30 3.49
CA PHE A 21 7.40 -26.21 4.25
C PHE A 21 7.59 -24.86 3.55
N GLY A 22 8.77 -24.60 2.98
CA GLY A 22 9.05 -23.40 2.20
C GLY A 22 8.18 -23.27 0.95
N THR A 23 8.00 -24.35 0.18
CA THR A 23 7.16 -24.32 -1.02
C THR A 23 5.68 -24.19 -0.69
N LEU A 24 5.17 -24.88 0.34
CA LEU A 24 3.79 -24.75 0.80
C LEU A 24 3.49 -23.33 1.31
N PHE A 25 4.45 -22.66 1.95
CA PHE A 25 4.30 -21.27 2.40
C PHE A 25 4.15 -20.28 1.21
N MET A 26 4.89 -20.51 0.12
CA MET A 26 4.84 -19.65 -1.06
C MET A 26 3.60 -19.89 -1.93
N LEU A 27 3.12 -21.14 -2.02
CA LEU A 27 1.88 -21.50 -2.74
C LEU A 27 0.62 -20.97 -2.04
N GLY A 28 0.69 -20.70 -0.74
CA GLY A 28 -0.41 -20.19 0.07
C GLY A 28 -0.60 -18.67 0.04
N GLN A 29 0.31 -17.91 -0.60
CA GLN A 29 0.13 -16.46 -0.75
C GLN A 29 -0.86 -16.15 -1.88
N SER A 30 -2.15 -16.22 -1.56
CA SER A 30 -3.18 -15.58 -2.37
C SER A 30 -3.04 -14.07 -2.23
N SER A 31 -2.98 -13.35 -3.35
CA SER A 31 -3.10 -11.89 -3.34
C SER A 31 -4.53 -11.54 -2.93
N SER A 32 -4.76 -11.35 -1.63
CA SER A 32 -6.02 -10.83 -1.14
C SER A 32 -6.23 -9.43 -1.72
N ILE A 33 -7.34 -9.24 -2.45
CA ILE A 33 -7.74 -7.91 -2.89
C ILE A 33 -8.22 -7.17 -1.64
N LYS A 34 -7.54 -6.07 -1.33
CA LYS A 34 -7.89 -5.19 -0.23
C LYS A 34 -8.65 -4.00 -0.76
N VAL A 35 -9.86 -3.77 -0.23
CA VAL A 35 -10.64 -2.56 -0.49
C VAL A 35 -10.57 -1.68 0.75
N VAL A 36 -10.15 -0.42 0.56
CA VAL A 36 -9.96 0.55 1.63
C VAL A 36 -10.64 1.84 1.24
N ASN A 37 -11.31 2.48 2.19
CA ASN A 37 -11.82 3.83 2.00
C ASN A 37 -10.75 4.85 2.41
N LEU A 38 -10.34 5.71 1.46
CA LEU A 38 -9.36 6.78 1.73
C LEU A 38 -9.99 7.90 2.56
N ILE A 39 -11.31 8.11 2.42
CA ILE A 39 -12.07 9.07 3.20
C ILE A 39 -12.64 8.33 4.43
N PRO A 40 -12.25 8.70 5.66
CA PRO A 40 -12.75 8.03 6.86
C PRO A 40 -14.25 8.30 7.06
N ALA A 41 -14.94 7.42 7.78
CA ALA A 41 -16.38 7.53 8.01
C ALA A 41 -16.80 8.86 8.68
N SER A 42 -15.92 9.48 9.48
CA SER A 42 -16.16 10.78 10.11
C SER A 42 -16.21 11.96 9.12
N LEU A 43 -15.69 11.76 7.91
CA LEU A 43 -15.68 12.72 6.79
C LEU A 43 -16.49 12.16 5.60
N SER A 44 -17.52 11.34 5.88
CA SER A 44 -18.38 10.75 4.84
C SER A 44 -19.66 11.58 4.69
N GLY A 45 -20.24 11.56 3.49
CA GLY A 45 -21.38 12.41 3.13
C GLY A 45 -21.00 13.72 2.44
N GLU A 46 -19.73 13.85 2.02
CA GLU A 46 -19.23 14.97 1.25
C GLU A 46 -20.00 15.15 -0.06
N THR A 47 -20.37 16.40 -0.38
CA THR A 47 -21.03 16.77 -1.66
C THR A 47 -20.08 17.48 -2.62
N ASN A 48 -18.84 17.72 -2.17
CA ASN A 48 -17.83 18.42 -2.93
C ASN A 48 -17.25 17.54 -4.04
N GLN A 49 -16.64 18.18 -5.05
CA GLN A 49 -16.04 17.47 -6.18
C GLN A 49 -14.72 16.80 -5.76
N ASP A 50 -14.76 15.52 -5.39
CA ASP A 50 -13.57 14.70 -5.16
C ASP A 50 -13.23 13.86 -6.40
N SER A 51 -13.04 14.55 -7.52
CA SER A 51 -12.82 13.95 -8.84
C SER A 51 -11.34 13.79 -9.17
N GLU A 52 -11.07 13.07 -10.25
CA GLU A 52 -9.74 12.81 -10.81
C GLU A 52 -8.81 11.99 -9.88
N PRO A 53 -9.26 10.79 -9.43
CA PRO A 53 -8.43 9.94 -8.59
C PRO A 53 -7.22 9.43 -9.40
N PHE A 54 -6.04 9.55 -8.80
CA PHE A 54 -4.81 8.93 -9.28
C PHE A 54 -4.12 8.20 -8.13
N LEU A 55 -3.45 7.08 -8.42
CA LEU A 55 -2.68 6.30 -7.45
C LEU A 55 -1.31 5.97 -8.03
N ALA A 56 -0.25 6.34 -7.32
CA ALA A 56 1.12 5.94 -7.57
C ALA A 56 1.63 5.07 -6.41
N VAL A 57 2.31 3.97 -6.76
CA VAL A 57 2.96 3.06 -5.81
C VAL A 57 4.46 3.11 -6.06
N GLN A 58 5.25 3.26 -5.00
CA GLN A 58 6.70 3.23 -5.12
C GLN A 58 7.16 1.80 -5.42
N THR A 59 7.79 1.59 -6.58
CA THR A 59 8.20 0.26 -7.04
C THR A 59 9.25 -0.41 -6.14
N ALA A 60 10.21 0.36 -5.62
CA ALA A 60 11.26 -0.14 -4.72
C ALA A 60 10.75 -0.44 -3.29
N ASN A 61 9.63 0.16 -2.89
CA ASN A 61 9.01 -0.09 -1.59
C ASN A 61 7.48 0.07 -1.71
N PRO A 62 6.75 -1.02 -2.01
CA PRO A 62 5.29 -0.96 -2.19
C PRO A 62 4.49 -0.61 -0.93
N GLN A 63 5.15 -0.47 0.23
CA GLN A 63 4.51 0.10 1.43
C GLN A 63 4.23 1.59 1.27
N VAL A 64 5.01 2.28 0.44
CA VAL A 64 4.85 3.72 0.18
C VAL A 64 4.02 3.93 -1.07
N MET A 65 2.93 4.66 -0.92
CA MET A 65 2.04 5.02 -2.02
C MET A 65 1.43 6.40 -1.79
N VAL A 66 1.11 7.05 -2.91
CA VAL A 66 0.51 8.38 -2.95
C VAL A 66 -0.71 8.32 -3.83
N ALA A 67 -1.84 8.80 -3.32
CA ALA A 67 -3.02 9.04 -4.13
C ALA A 67 -3.31 10.54 -4.22
N SER A 68 -3.99 10.95 -5.27
CA SER A 68 -4.47 12.33 -5.40
C SER A 68 -5.88 12.39 -5.92
N ALA A 69 -6.61 13.44 -5.51
CA ALA A 69 -7.93 13.80 -6.00
C ALA A 69 -8.19 15.28 -5.70
N PHE A 70 -9.25 15.88 -6.24
CA PHE A 70 -9.65 17.26 -5.90
C PHE A 70 -10.33 17.40 -4.53
N THR A 71 -9.85 16.67 -3.53
CA THR A 71 -10.41 16.66 -2.18
C THR A 71 -10.30 18.03 -1.51
N PRO A 72 -11.41 18.60 -0.99
CA PRO A 72 -11.36 19.79 -0.15
C PRO A 72 -10.52 19.57 1.10
N ASN A 73 -9.90 20.64 1.61
CA ASN A 73 -9.20 20.57 2.89
C ASN A 73 -10.22 20.58 4.06
N PRO A 74 -10.34 19.51 4.87
CA PRO A 74 -11.33 19.46 5.95
C PRO A 74 -11.04 20.45 7.09
N VAL A 75 -9.83 21.01 7.18
CA VAL A 75 -9.43 21.97 8.23
C VAL A 75 -9.21 23.39 7.73
N SER A 76 -9.44 23.66 6.43
CA SER A 76 -9.32 24.99 5.83
C SER A 76 -10.53 25.31 4.96
N SER A 77 -11.06 26.53 5.08
CA SER A 77 -12.13 27.02 4.20
C SER A 77 -11.63 27.47 2.83
N THR A 78 -10.31 27.57 2.64
CA THR A 78 -9.70 27.99 1.37
C THR A 78 -8.64 26.97 0.95
N GLY A 79 -8.92 26.23 -0.13
CA GLY A 79 -7.97 25.33 -0.78
C GLY A 79 -8.30 23.85 -0.69
N ASN A 80 -7.71 23.08 -1.60
CA ASN A 80 -7.78 21.62 -1.62
C ASN A 80 -6.64 21.02 -0.78
N ALA A 81 -6.85 19.81 -0.29
CA ALA A 81 -5.78 18.95 0.22
C ALA A 81 -5.65 17.74 -0.71
N PRO A 82 -5.05 17.89 -1.90
CA PRO A 82 -5.24 16.91 -2.95
C PRO A 82 -4.34 15.67 -2.83
N VAL A 83 -3.56 15.49 -1.76
CA VAL A 83 -2.53 14.43 -1.67
C VAL A 83 -2.78 13.54 -0.46
N TYR A 84 -3.08 12.27 -0.71
CA TYR A 84 -3.13 11.21 0.29
C TYR A 84 -1.82 10.43 0.29
N VAL A 85 -1.25 10.17 1.46
CA VAL A 85 -0.01 9.41 1.61
C VAL A 85 -0.24 8.19 2.50
N SER A 86 0.24 7.02 2.06
CA SER A 86 0.32 5.82 2.88
C SER A 86 1.76 5.32 2.95
N GLN A 87 2.13 4.80 4.13
CA GLN A 87 3.44 4.21 4.42
C GLN A 87 3.34 2.74 4.85
N ASP A 88 2.14 2.15 4.79
CA ASP A 88 1.81 0.83 5.32
C ASP A 88 1.03 -0.04 4.32
N GLY A 89 1.34 0.14 3.02
CA GLY A 89 0.72 -0.65 1.96
C GLY A 89 -0.76 -0.33 1.76
N GLY A 90 -1.16 0.91 2.03
CA GLY A 90 -2.55 1.37 1.90
C GLY A 90 -3.45 0.91 3.03
N SER A 91 -2.92 0.64 4.23
CA SER A 91 -3.73 0.32 5.42
C SER A 91 -4.25 1.56 6.11
N SER A 92 -3.46 2.62 6.13
CA SER A 92 -3.85 3.94 6.58
C SER A 92 -3.39 5.00 5.58
N TRP A 93 -4.10 6.12 5.56
CA TRP A 93 -3.87 7.23 4.66
C TRP A 93 -3.90 8.54 5.45
N VAL A 94 -2.91 9.39 5.19
CA VAL A 94 -2.85 10.75 5.73
C VAL A 94 -3.14 11.73 4.60
N LEU A 95 -4.11 12.60 4.82
CA LEU A 95 -4.44 13.68 3.90
C LEU A 95 -3.51 14.88 4.16
N ASN A 96 -2.63 15.16 3.20
CA ASN A 96 -1.70 16.27 3.29
C ASN A 96 -2.25 17.48 2.54
N ALA A 97 -2.42 18.58 3.27
CA ALA A 97 -2.58 19.89 2.65
C ALA A 97 -1.24 20.28 2.02
N ILE A 98 -1.19 20.40 0.69
CA ILE A 98 -0.08 21.11 0.05
C ILE A 98 -0.35 22.61 0.16
N THR A 99 0.63 23.31 0.71
CA THR A 99 0.68 24.78 0.82
C THR A 99 0.37 25.45 -0.52
N PRO A 100 -0.33 26.59 -0.53
CA PRO A 100 -1.06 27.11 -1.69
C PRO A 100 -0.16 27.38 -2.89
N VAL A 101 -0.54 26.89 -4.07
CA VAL A 101 -0.11 27.49 -5.34
C VAL A 101 -1.07 28.63 -5.67
N GLN A 102 -0.60 29.88 -5.53
CA GLN A 102 -1.31 31.10 -5.91
C GLN A 102 -1.63 31.18 -7.42
N ARG A 103 -1.18 30.22 -8.23
CA ARG A 103 -1.27 30.28 -9.69
C ARG A 103 -1.53 28.89 -10.26
N MET A 104 -2.74 28.69 -10.77
CA MET A 104 -3.00 27.67 -11.78
C MET A 104 -2.51 28.25 -13.12
N THR A 105 -1.43 27.73 -13.69
CA THR A 105 -1.04 28.07 -15.06
C THR A 105 -1.81 27.16 -16.03
N CYS A 106 -2.50 27.70 -17.03
CA CYS A 106 -3.30 26.89 -17.98
C CYS A 106 -2.45 26.18 -19.05
N GLY A 107 -1.14 26.04 -18.82
CA GLY A 107 -0.24 25.32 -19.71
C GLY A 107 1.04 24.96 -18.99
N ILE A 108 1.40 23.68 -19.07
CA ILE A 108 2.73 23.17 -18.79
C ILE A 108 3.19 22.53 -20.11
N THR A 109 4.30 23.01 -20.67
CA THR A 109 4.96 22.45 -21.86
C THR A 109 6.20 21.69 -21.45
#